data_AF-A0A946RF59-F1
#
_entry.id   AF-A0A946RF59-F1
#
_cell.length_a   1.000
_cell.length_b   1.000
_cell.length_c   1.000
_cell.angle_alpha   90.00
_cell.angle_beta   90.00
_cell.angle_gamma   90.00
#
_symmetry.space_group_name_H-M   'P 1'
#
loop_
_entity.id
_entity.type
_entity.pdbx_description
1 polymer ?
#
loop_
_entity_poly.entity_id
_entity_poly.type
_entity_poly.pdbx_seq_one_letter_code
_entity_poly.pdbx_strand_id
1 'polypeptide(L)'
;MKRSWIETFSESLGIISKISDRPDWSEEFAMEGPRELYKYPDPSEWDDFTELDALAWPEKKERHYSIVPTTCFNCESACGLLAYVDKDSNEVRKFEGNPQHPGSRGRNCAKGPATINQINDTERILYPQKRVGKRGEGKWERITWDQALDEISEKIAASLRKSKEKVVYHVG
;
A
#
# COMPACT_ATOMS: atom_id res chain seq x y z
N MET A 1 12.38 30.43 11.39
CA MET A 1 13.56 29.65 10.94
C MET A 1 14.75 30.59 10.72
N LYS A 2 15.97 30.29 11.22
CA LYS A 2 17.13 31.19 11.00
C LYS A 2 17.52 31.22 9.52
N ARG A 3 17.44 32.39 8.88
CA ARG A 3 17.78 32.60 7.47
C ARG A 3 19.25 32.26 7.21
N SER A 4 19.51 31.55 6.13
CA SER A 4 20.88 31.26 5.69
C SER A 4 21.54 32.50 5.08
N TRP A 5 22.88 32.52 5.10
CA TRP A 5 23.65 33.58 4.44
C TRP A 5 23.40 33.62 2.91
N ILE A 6 23.10 32.46 2.31
CA ILE A 6 22.79 32.32 0.88
C ILE A 6 21.51 33.10 0.57
N GLU A 7 20.44 32.90 1.34
CA GLU A 7 19.16 33.59 1.13
C GLU A 7 19.31 35.10 1.29
N THR A 8 20.05 35.55 2.31
CA THR A 8 20.28 36.98 2.56
C THR A 8 21.07 37.63 1.41
N PHE A 9 22.10 36.93 0.92
CA PHE A 9 22.89 37.41 -0.21
C PHE A 9 22.08 37.45 -1.51
N SER A 10 21.28 36.42 -1.80
CA SER A 10 20.41 36.37 -2.97
C SER A 10 19.33 37.45 -2.97
N GLU A 11 18.77 37.80 -1.80
CA GLU A 11 17.85 38.95 -1.65
C GLU A 11 18.57 40.27 -1.94
N SER A 12 19.80 40.44 -1.45
CA SER A 12 20.59 41.67 -1.67
C SER A 12 20.91 41.90 -3.15
N LEU A 13 21.05 40.81 -3.91
CA LEU A 13 21.26 40.83 -5.36
C LEU A 13 19.96 40.90 -6.17
N GLY A 14 18.80 40.85 -5.52
CA GLY A 14 17.48 40.83 -6.20
C GLY A 14 17.22 39.57 -7.01
N ILE A 15 17.96 38.48 -6.77
CA ILE A 15 17.80 37.19 -7.45
C ILE A 15 16.50 36.51 -7.01
N ILE A 16 16.12 36.72 -5.75
CA ILE A 16 14.87 36.26 -5.16
C ILE A 16 14.09 37.46 -4.61
N SER A 17 12.76 37.31 -4.48
CA SER A 17 11.91 38.31 -3.83
C SER A 17 12.37 38.59 -2.41
N LYS A 18 12.01 39.76 -1.84
CA LYS A 18 12.19 40.03 -0.40
C LYS A 18 11.28 39.14 0.44
N ILE A 19 11.70 37.90 0.65
CA ILE A 19 11.10 36.95 1.58
C ILE A 19 11.28 37.50 3.01
N SER A 20 12.25 38.41 3.20
CA SER A 20 12.51 39.13 4.43
C SER A 20 11.30 39.79 5.08
N ASP A 21 10.36 40.25 4.26
CA ASP A 21 9.21 41.04 4.66
C ASP A 21 7.98 40.15 4.93
N ARG A 22 8.09 38.84 4.72
CA ARG A 22 7.02 37.88 5.03
C ARG A 22 7.01 37.59 6.53
N PRO A 23 5.82 37.49 7.17
CA PRO A 23 5.72 37.03 8.55
C PRO A 23 6.37 35.64 8.70
N ASP A 24 7.13 35.43 9.77
CA ASP A 24 7.71 34.12 10.08
C ASP A 24 6.65 33.25 10.75
N TRP A 25 5.88 32.53 9.94
CA TRP A 25 4.87 31.60 10.40
C TRP A 25 5.44 30.29 10.97
N SER A 26 6.76 30.12 11.01
CA SER A 26 7.37 28.86 11.47
C SER A 26 7.22 28.61 12.96
N GLU A 27 6.98 29.64 13.78
CA GLU A 27 6.64 29.48 15.20
C GLU A 27 5.14 29.19 15.40
N GLU A 28 4.27 29.81 14.61
CA GLU A 28 2.81 29.62 14.69
C GLU A 28 2.34 28.26 14.12
N PHE A 29 3.02 27.77 13.08
CA PHE A 29 2.82 26.44 12.51
C PHE A 29 4.06 25.56 12.68
N ALA A 30 4.76 25.68 13.82
CA ALA A 30 5.83 24.74 14.14
C ALA A 30 5.26 23.31 14.04
N MET A 31 5.64 22.60 12.97
CA MET A 31 5.23 21.22 12.73
C MET A 31 6.04 20.31 13.67
N GLU A 32 5.74 20.41 14.96
CA GLU A 32 6.18 19.45 15.96
C GLU A 32 5.32 18.20 15.78
N GLY A 33 5.88 17.24 15.04
CA GLY A 33 5.37 15.87 14.98
C GLY A 33 5.73 15.10 16.27
N PRO A 34 5.21 13.88 16.44
CA PRO A 34 5.45 13.05 17.63
C PRO A 34 6.93 12.64 17.78
N ARG A 35 7.72 12.78 16.71
CA ARG A 35 9.16 12.46 16.70
C ARG A 35 9.93 13.27 15.66
N GLU A 36 11.25 13.29 15.80
CA GLU A 36 12.16 13.87 14.79
C GLU A 36 12.04 13.15 13.43
N LEU A 37 12.47 13.83 12.36
CA LEU A 37 12.44 13.27 11.01
C LEU A 37 13.23 11.95 10.95
N TYR A 38 12.55 10.89 10.52
CA TYR A 38 13.08 9.54 10.41
C TYR A 38 12.83 9.01 9.00
N LYS A 39 13.55 7.94 8.62
CA LYS A 39 13.41 7.35 7.28
C LYS A 39 12.35 6.25 7.21
N TYR A 40 12.42 5.31 8.15
CA TYR A 40 11.46 4.21 8.33
C TYR A 40 11.34 3.90 9.82
N PRO A 41 10.19 3.41 10.32
CA PRO A 41 10.07 2.93 11.69
C PRO A 41 11.00 1.74 11.95
N ASP A 42 11.60 1.68 13.14
CA ASP A 42 12.45 0.55 13.52
C ASP A 42 11.59 -0.72 13.65
N PRO A 43 12.08 -1.91 13.26
CA PRO A 43 11.32 -3.16 13.42
C PRO A 43 10.81 -3.43 14.84
N SER A 44 11.49 -2.93 15.88
CA SER A 44 11.02 -3.02 17.26
C SER A 44 9.75 -2.21 17.55
N GLU A 45 9.41 -1.24 16.70
CA GLU A 45 8.22 -0.39 16.82
C GLU A 45 7.03 -0.93 15.98
N TRP A 46 7.24 -1.97 15.17
CA TRP A 46 6.24 -2.38 14.16
C TRP A 46 4.94 -2.92 14.73
N ASP A 47 4.91 -3.42 15.95
CA ASP A 47 3.68 -3.94 16.56
C ASP A 47 2.68 -2.83 16.90
N ASP A 48 3.17 -1.64 17.24
CA ASP A 48 2.36 -0.47 17.61
C ASP A 48 3.09 0.84 17.27
N PHE A 49 3.06 1.18 15.99
CA PHE A 49 3.68 2.38 15.45
C PHE A 49 2.72 3.57 15.45
N THR A 50 3.10 4.68 16.08
CA THR A 50 2.28 5.90 16.15
C THR A 50 2.66 6.93 15.08
N GLU A 51 1.67 7.45 14.36
CA GLU A 51 1.81 8.52 13.37
C GLU A 51 0.61 9.48 13.43
N LEU A 52 0.81 10.75 13.06
CA LEU A 52 -0.29 11.70 12.94
C LEU A 52 -1.08 11.50 11.66
N ASP A 53 -2.40 11.63 11.74
CA ASP A 53 -3.30 11.60 10.60
C ASP A 53 -3.13 12.87 9.75
N ALA A 54 -2.52 12.71 8.58
CA ALA A 54 -2.30 13.81 7.64
C ALA A 54 -3.62 14.44 7.13
N LEU A 55 -4.75 13.73 7.17
CA LEU A 55 -6.05 14.24 6.74
C LEU A 55 -6.78 15.02 7.83
N ALA A 56 -6.35 14.90 9.09
CA ALA A 56 -6.97 15.59 10.23
C ALA A 56 -6.47 17.02 10.42
N TRP A 57 -5.54 17.50 9.59
CA TRP A 57 -4.97 18.84 9.71
C TRP A 57 -6.07 19.93 9.73
N PRO A 58 -6.03 20.89 10.68
CA PRO A 58 -4.93 21.21 11.61
C PRO A 58 -4.91 20.43 12.93
N GLU A 59 -5.84 19.52 13.17
CA GLU A 59 -5.91 18.73 14.38
C GLU A 59 -4.80 17.67 14.41
N LYS A 60 -4.04 17.62 15.51
CA LYS A 60 -3.00 16.61 15.73
C LYS A 60 -3.64 15.30 16.22
N LYS A 61 -4.28 14.58 15.31
CA LYS A 61 -4.90 13.28 15.61
C LYS A 61 -3.88 12.15 15.46
N GLU A 62 -3.58 11.45 16.53
CA GLU A 62 -2.73 10.27 16.51
C GLU A 62 -3.46 9.06 15.94
N ARG A 63 -2.70 8.17 15.28
CA ARG A 63 -3.14 6.85 14.84
C ARG A 63 -2.07 5.82 15.17
N HIS A 64 -2.54 4.62 15.46
CA HIS A 64 -1.71 3.48 15.80
C HIS A 64 -1.77 2.42 14.71
N TYR A 65 -0.61 1.94 14.30
CA TYR A 65 -0.46 0.98 13.21
C TYR A 65 0.28 -0.26 13.66
N SER A 66 -0.18 -1.43 13.22
CA SER A 66 0.67 -2.60 13.11
C SER A 66 1.30 -2.62 11.72
N ILE A 67 2.61 -2.55 11.65
CA ILE A 67 3.40 -2.56 10.42
C ILE A 67 3.76 -4.00 10.09
N VAL A 68 3.20 -4.52 9.00
CA VAL A 68 3.36 -5.92 8.60
C VAL A 68 4.21 -6.00 7.33
N PRO A 69 5.37 -6.69 7.36
CA PRO A 69 6.16 -6.97 6.17
C PRO A 69 5.37 -7.82 5.17
N THR A 70 5.42 -7.42 3.90
CA THR A 70 4.82 -8.17 2.79
C THR A 70 5.63 -7.94 1.51
N THR A 71 5.13 -8.46 0.40
CA THR A 71 5.81 -8.42 -0.89
C THR A 71 4.85 -7.93 -1.96
N CYS A 72 5.31 -7.01 -2.81
CA CYS A 72 4.59 -6.54 -3.99
C CYS A 72 4.49 -7.67 -5.03
N PHE A 73 3.29 -7.95 -5.54
CA PHE A 73 3.06 -8.97 -6.58
C PHE A 73 2.69 -8.38 -7.95
N ASN A 74 3.02 -7.12 -8.19
CA ASN A 74 2.68 -6.44 -9.46
C ASN A 74 3.64 -6.74 -10.61
N CYS A 75 4.81 -7.29 -10.31
CA CYS A 75 5.78 -7.80 -11.27
C CYS A 75 6.67 -8.85 -10.59
N GLU A 76 7.54 -9.47 -11.39
CA GLU A 76 8.41 -10.57 -11.00
C GLU A 76 9.54 -10.14 -10.05
N SER A 77 9.76 -8.83 -9.89
CA SER A 77 10.80 -8.30 -8.99
C SER A 77 10.49 -8.53 -7.51
N ALA A 78 9.23 -8.78 -7.15
CA ALA A 78 8.81 -9.11 -5.79
C ALA A 78 9.40 -8.16 -4.73
N CYS A 79 9.32 -6.84 -4.97
CA CYS A 79 9.88 -5.85 -4.03
C CYS A 79 9.16 -5.91 -2.68
N GLY A 80 9.92 -5.90 -1.58
CA GLY A 80 9.35 -5.84 -0.24
C GLY A 80 8.57 -4.56 0.03
N LEU A 81 7.48 -4.71 0.77
CA LEU A 81 6.57 -3.67 1.23
C LEU A 81 6.36 -3.78 2.74
N LEU A 82 5.99 -2.65 3.35
CA LEU A 82 5.45 -2.57 4.70
C LEU A 82 3.98 -2.16 4.58
N ALA A 83 3.07 -2.98 5.09
CA ALA A 83 1.64 -2.67 5.17
C ALA A 83 1.36 -2.02 6.52
N TYR A 84 0.81 -0.81 6.51
CA TYR A 84 0.40 -0.12 7.73
C TYR A 84 -1.06 -0.45 8.01
N VAL A 85 -1.31 -1.34 8.97
CA VAL A 85 -2.65 -1.78 9.38
C VAL A 85 -3.10 -0.93 10.57
N ASP A 86 -4.14 -0.13 10.37
CA ASP A 86 -4.75 0.70 11.42
C ASP A 86 -5.31 -0.21 12.51
N LYS A 87 -4.87 -0.04 13.77
CA LYS A 87 -5.27 -0.92 14.87
C LYS A 87 -6.72 -0.73 15.29
N ASP A 88 -7.32 0.42 15.00
CA ASP A 88 -8.70 0.72 15.35
C ASP A 88 -9.67 0.15 14.31
N SER A 89 -9.40 0.39 13.02
CA SER A 89 -10.28 -0.08 11.93
C SER A 89 -9.90 -1.45 11.36
N ASN A 90 -8.72 -1.96 11.68
CA ASN A 90 -8.13 -3.18 11.11
C ASN A 90 -8.03 -3.13 9.56
N GLU A 91 -7.89 -1.93 9.01
CA GLU A 91 -7.75 -1.70 7.57
C GLU A 91 -6.30 -1.35 7.23
N VAL A 92 -5.84 -1.80 6.06
CA VAL A 92 -4.58 -1.30 5.50
C VAL A 92 -4.77 0.13 5.05
N ARG A 93 -3.97 1.07 5.57
CA ARG A 93 -4.06 2.51 5.20
C ARG A 93 -3.07 2.91 4.12
N LYS A 94 -1.85 2.36 4.17
CA LYS A 94 -0.80 2.66 3.21
C LYS A 94 0.19 1.51 3.08
N PHE A 95 0.94 1.57 1.99
CA PHE A 95 2.10 0.72 1.75
C PHE A 95 3.34 1.57 1.54
N GLU A 96 4.44 1.20 2.18
CA GLU A 96 5.75 1.79 1.95
C GLU A 96 6.77 0.71 1.59
N GLY A 97 7.96 1.11 1.12
CA GLY A 97 9.02 0.15 0.83
C GLY A 97 9.63 -0.45 2.10
N ASN A 98 9.85 -1.76 2.11
CA ASN A 98 10.49 -2.42 3.25
C ASN A 98 12.03 -2.30 3.19
N PRO A 99 12.67 -1.53 4.10
CA PRO A 99 14.13 -1.38 4.12
C PRO A 99 14.87 -2.67 4.48
N GLN A 100 14.22 -3.59 5.20
CA GLN A 100 14.77 -4.88 5.61
C GLN A 100 14.69 -5.94 4.50
N HIS A 101 13.96 -5.68 3.42
CA HIS A 101 13.85 -6.64 2.32
C HIS A 101 15.19 -6.79 1.58
N PRO A 102 15.73 -8.02 1.41
CA PRO A 102 17.11 -8.23 0.98
C PRO A 102 17.42 -7.73 -0.43
N GLY A 103 16.44 -7.83 -1.34
CA GLY A 103 16.57 -7.36 -2.73
C GLY A 103 16.35 -5.86 -2.86
N SER A 104 15.10 -5.43 -2.72
CA SER A 104 14.69 -4.03 -2.92
C SER A 104 15.22 -3.02 -1.89
N ARG A 105 15.43 -3.41 -0.63
CA ARG A 105 15.92 -2.53 0.45
C ARG A 105 15.19 -1.18 0.52
N GLY A 106 13.86 -1.24 0.49
CA GLY A 106 12.97 -0.07 0.55
C GLY A 106 12.75 0.65 -0.78
N ARG A 107 13.39 0.22 -1.87
CA ARG A 107 13.17 0.79 -3.21
C ARG A 107 11.97 0.15 -3.89
N ASN A 108 11.00 0.98 -4.26
CA ASN A 108 9.79 0.54 -4.94
C ASN A 108 9.49 1.47 -6.12
N CYS A 109 8.89 0.92 -7.18
CA CYS A 109 8.32 1.74 -8.24
C CYS A 109 6.94 2.27 -7.80
N ALA A 110 6.34 3.17 -8.60
CA ALA A 110 5.03 3.76 -8.30
C ALA A 110 3.92 2.72 -8.06
N LYS A 111 4.02 1.52 -8.68
CA LYS A 111 3.05 0.44 -8.50
C LYS A 111 3.06 -0.17 -7.10
N GLY A 112 4.17 -0.10 -6.37
CA GLY A 112 4.30 -0.71 -5.04
C GLY A 112 3.31 -0.11 -4.04
N PRO A 113 3.44 1.20 -3.71
CA PRO A 113 2.49 1.89 -2.83
C PRO A 113 1.05 1.86 -3.35
N ALA A 114 0.86 1.90 -4.67
CA ALA A 114 -0.46 1.86 -5.31
C ALA A 114 -1.20 0.52 -5.16
N THR A 115 -0.57 -0.52 -4.59
CA THR A 115 -1.21 -1.83 -4.34
C THR A 115 -2.45 -1.70 -3.43
N ILE A 116 -2.54 -0.64 -2.63
CA ILE A 116 -3.76 -0.34 -1.85
C ILE A 116 -5.03 -0.31 -2.71
N ASN A 117 -4.93 0.14 -3.97
CA ASN A 117 -6.05 0.21 -4.89
C ASN A 117 -6.63 -1.18 -5.21
N GLN A 118 -5.81 -2.23 -5.14
CA GLN A 118 -6.26 -3.60 -5.41
C GLN A 118 -7.09 -4.18 -4.26
N ILE A 119 -6.87 -3.70 -3.02
CA ILE A 119 -7.64 -4.14 -1.86
C ILE A 119 -9.09 -3.65 -1.98
N ASN A 120 -9.26 -2.40 -2.43
CA ASN A 120 -10.55 -1.73 -2.53
C ASN A 120 -11.05 -1.60 -3.98
N ASP A 121 -10.54 -2.44 -4.89
CA ASP A 121 -10.93 -2.41 -6.30
C ASP A 121 -12.41 -2.80 -6.45
N THR A 122 -13.15 -2.03 -7.25
CA THR A 122 -14.59 -2.28 -7.49
C THR A 122 -14.82 -3.58 -8.26
N GLU A 123 -13.83 -4.03 -9.02
CA GLU A 123 -13.86 -5.28 -9.79
C GLU A 123 -13.22 -6.45 -9.03
N ARG A 124 -12.91 -6.28 -7.74
CA ARG A 124 -12.31 -7.35 -6.92
C ARG A 124 -13.25 -8.55 -6.85
N ILE A 125 -12.73 -9.74 -7.15
CA ILE A 125 -13.47 -10.99 -7.01
C ILE A 125 -13.56 -11.38 -5.53
N LEU A 126 -14.69 -11.08 -4.89
CA LEU A 126 -14.91 -11.31 -3.46
C LEU A 126 -15.43 -12.72 -3.14
N TYR A 127 -16.08 -13.38 -4.09
CA TYR A 127 -16.76 -14.65 -3.88
C TYR A 127 -16.53 -15.60 -5.06
N PRO A 128 -16.62 -16.93 -4.84
CA PRO A 128 -16.72 -17.89 -5.92
C PRO A 128 -17.90 -17.57 -6.85
N GLN A 129 -17.65 -17.66 -8.15
CA GLN A 129 -18.61 -17.32 -9.19
C GLN A 129 -18.68 -18.43 -10.25
N LYS A 130 -19.88 -18.74 -10.71
CA LYS A 130 -20.15 -19.69 -11.78
C LYS A 130 -20.73 -18.98 -12.99
N ARG A 131 -20.23 -19.34 -14.18
CA ARG A 131 -20.70 -18.77 -15.44
C ARG A 131 -22.09 -19.32 -15.78
N VAL A 132 -23.04 -18.42 -16.05
CA VAL A 132 -24.42 -18.78 -16.45
C VAL A 132 -24.75 -18.45 -17.92
N GLY A 133 -23.97 -17.57 -18.57
CA GLY A 133 -24.10 -17.23 -20.00
C GLY A 133 -23.05 -17.92 -20.88
N LYS A 134 -22.90 -17.51 -22.15
CA LYS A 134 -21.79 -17.99 -23.00
C LYS A 134 -20.44 -17.45 -22.48
N ARG A 135 -19.33 -18.13 -22.84
CA ARG A 135 -17.97 -17.68 -22.45
C ARG A 135 -17.70 -16.31 -23.05
N GLY A 136 -17.30 -15.35 -22.22
CA GLY A 136 -17.05 -13.96 -22.61
C GLY A 136 -18.21 -12.99 -22.39
N GLU A 137 -19.42 -13.46 -22.02
CA GLU A 137 -20.57 -12.57 -21.79
C GLU A 137 -20.57 -11.85 -20.43
N GLY A 138 -19.62 -12.15 -19.53
CA GLY A 138 -19.59 -11.54 -18.19
C GLY A 138 -20.76 -11.91 -17.28
N LYS A 139 -21.54 -12.93 -17.61
CA LYS A 139 -22.70 -13.37 -16.81
C LYS A 139 -22.30 -14.42 -15.78
N TRP A 140 -22.35 -14.02 -14.53
CA TRP A 140 -21.94 -14.81 -13.37
C TRP A 140 -23.05 -14.89 -12.32
N GLU A 141 -23.13 -16.03 -11.65
CA GLU A 141 -23.89 -16.19 -10.41
C GLU A 141 -22.92 -16.50 -9.27
N ARG A 142 -23.19 -15.95 -8.08
CA ARG A 142 -22.42 -16.28 -6.88
C ARG A 142 -22.79 -17.69 -6.42
N ILE A 143 -21.77 -18.49 -6.11
CA ILE A 143 -21.92 -19.84 -5.53
C ILE A 143 -21.15 -19.94 -4.21
N THR A 144 -21.38 -21.02 -3.45
CA THR A 144 -20.61 -21.31 -2.24
C THR A 144 -19.23 -21.86 -2.58
N TRP A 145 -18.30 -21.80 -1.61
CA TRP A 145 -16.99 -22.44 -1.74
C TRP A 145 -17.11 -23.95 -1.91
N ASP A 146 -17.98 -24.62 -1.14
CA ASP A 146 -18.20 -26.06 -1.24
C ASP A 146 -18.65 -26.46 -2.65
N GLN A 147 -19.67 -25.78 -3.19
CA GLN A 147 -20.14 -26.04 -4.55
C GLN A 147 -19.03 -25.81 -5.60
N ALA A 148 -18.25 -24.73 -5.46
CA ALA A 148 -17.17 -24.43 -6.40
C ALA A 148 -16.11 -25.54 -6.41
N LEU A 149 -15.69 -25.98 -5.22
CA LEU A 149 -14.67 -27.02 -5.05
C LEU A 149 -15.17 -28.39 -5.50
N ASP A 150 -16.42 -28.75 -5.17
CA ASP A 150 -17.05 -30.01 -5.59
C ASP A 150 -17.14 -30.07 -7.12
N GLU A 151 -17.73 -29.06 -7.77
CA GLU A 151 -17.87 -29.07 -9.23
C GLU A 151 -16.53 -29.07 -9.98
N ILE A 152 -15.50 -28.38 -9.46
CA ILE A 152 -14.15 -28.37 -10.05
C ILE A 152 -13.51 -29.75 -9.88
N SER A 153 -13.54 -30.31 -8.67
CA SER A 153 -12.90 -31.59 -8.36
C SER A 153 -13.54 -32.74 -9.12
N GLU A 154 -14.87 -32.78 -9.23
CA GLU A 154 -15.61 -33.77 -10.03
C GLU A 154 -15.19 -33.75 -11.51
N LYS A 155 -15.05 -32.55 -12.10
CA LYS A 155 -14.62 -32.39 -13.50
C LYS A 155 -13.17 -32.80 -13.71
N ILE A 156 -12.28 -32.46 -12.77
CA ILE A 156 -10.88 -32.91 -12.78
C ILE A 156 -10.85 -34.45 -12.71
N ALA A 157 -11.54 -35.05 -11.74
CA ALA A 157 -11.58 -36.50 -11.55
C ALA A 157 -12.14 -37.23 -12.79
N ALA A 158 -13.24 -36.75 -13.36
CA ALA A 158 -13.83 -37.30 -14.58
C ALA A 158 -12.88 -37.19 -15.79
N SER A 159 -12.06 -36.14 -15.86
CA SER A 159 -11.07 -35.96 -16.93
C SER A 159 -9.88 -36.91 -16.76
N LEU A 160 -9.37 -37.05 -15.54
CA LEU A 160 -8.26 -37.93 -15.20
C LEU A 160 -8.60 -39.42 -15.36
N ARG A 161 -9.87 -39.82 -15.12
CA ARG A 161 -10.35 -41.18 -15.43
C ARG A 161 -10.27 -41.50 -16.93
N LYS A 162 -10.28 -40.50 -17.81
CA LYS A 162 -10.17 -40.69 -19.27
C LYS A 162 -8.71 -40.69 -19.72
N SER A 163 -7.87 -39.81 -19.18
CA SER A 163 -6.42 -39.81 -19.39
C SER A 163 -5.74 -38.87 -18.39
N LYS A 164 -4.52 -39.24 -17.97
CA LYS A 164 -3.71 -38.47 -17.02
C LYS A 164 -3.21 -37.13 -17.58
N GLU A 165 -3.20 -36.95 -18.89
CA GLU A 165 -2.66 -35.77 -19.58
C GLU A 165 -3.72 -34.70 -19.89
N LYS A 166 -4.97 -34.91 -19.46
CA LYS A 166 -6.10 -34.02 -19.80
C LYS A 166 -6.24 -32.80 -18.90
N VAL A 167 -5.48 -32.73 -17.81
CA VAL A 167 -5.54 -31.63 -16.84
C VAL A 167 -4.19 -30.92 -16.85
N VAL A 168 -4.24 -29.61 -17.07
CA VAL A 168 -3.07 -28.73 -17.04
C VAL A 168 -3.32 -27.66 -16.00
N TYR A 169 -2.32 -27.39 -15.18
CA TYR A 169 -2.28 -26.27 -14.26
C TYR A 169 -1.26 -25.26 -14.79
N HIS A 170 -1.70 -24.02 -15.00
CA HIS A 170 -0.86 -22.93 -15.45
C HIS A 170 -0.83 -21.85 -14.38
N VAL A 171 0.37 -21.56 -13.88
CA VAL A 171 0.69 -20.43 -13.02
C VAL A 171 1.86 -19.73 -13.68
N GLY A 172 1.65 -18.47 -14.04
CA GLY A 172 2.62 -17.60 -14.66
C GLY A 172 2.60 -16.24 -14.00
#